data_AF-A0A959CBV8-F1
#
_entry.id   AF-A0A959CBV8-F1
#
_cell.length_a   1.000
_cell.length_b   1.000
_cell.length_c   1.000
_cell.angle_alpha   90.00
_cell.angle_beta   90.00
_cell.angle_gamma   90.00
#
_symmetry.space_group_name_H-M   'P 1'
#
loop_
_entity.id
_entity.type
_entity.pdbx_description
1 polymer ?
#
loop_
_entity_poly.entity_id
_entity_poly.type
_entity_poly.pdbx_seq_one_letter_code
_entity_poly.pdbx_strand_id
1 'polypeptide(L)'
;MVNLVDVFSDFKTGKNIDRPTMVRVLEDVFRTLIKKKYGTDDNFDVIVNTTTGDLEIWRVREVVPDGEVTDERAQVSETEAHFIDEGLEVGDECYEQLLID
;
A
#
# COMPACT_ATOMS: atom_id res chain seq x y z
N MET A 1 4.18 14.44 -7.99
CA MET A 1 5.17 13.35 -7.80
C MET A 1 6.22 13.79 -6.79
N VAL A 2 6.06 13.39 -5.53
CA VAL A 2 7.06 13.61 -4.49
C VAL A 2 8.25 12.70 -4.81
N ASN A 3 9.42 13.27 -5.09
CA ASN A 3 10.63 12.48 -5.31
C ASN A 3 11.21 12.08 -3.95
N LEU A 4 10.93 10.84 -3.55
CA LEU A 4 11.40 10.27 -2.29
C LEU A 4 12.93 10.35 -2.15
N VAL A 5 13.68 10.27 -3.27
CA VAL A 5 15.14 10.41 -3.28
C VAL A 5 15.61 11.80 -2.85
N ASP A 6 14.87 12.84 -3.23
CA ASP A 6 15.18 14.22 -2.82
C ASP A 6 14.84 14.42 -1.33
N VAL A 7 13.72 13.86 -0.87
CA VAL A 7 13.38 13.80 0.56
C VAL A 7 14.50 13.07 1.33
N PHE A 8 14.95 11.91 0.86
CA PHE A 8 16.03 11.15 1.49
C PHE A 8 17.35 11.92 1.58
N SER A 9 17.67 12.71 0.53
CA SER A 9 18.89 13.52 0.48
C SER A 9 18.84 14.70 1.46
N ASP A 10 17.69 15.37 1.56
CA ASP A 10 17.49 16.50 2.48
C ASP A 10 17.51 16.07 3.95
N PHE A 11 16.87 14.95 4.28
CA PHE A 11 16.81 14.43 5.65
C PHE A 11 18.18 13.95 6.17
N LYS A 12 18.98 13.30 5.30
CA LYS A 12 20.34 12.86 5.65
C LYS A 12 21.25 14.04 5.98
N THR A 13 21.15 15.12 5.21
CA THR A 13 22.04 16.29 5.31
C THR A 13 21.66 17.21 6.49
N GLY A 14 20.37 17.36 6.78
CA GLY A 14 19.89 18.26 7.83
C GLY A 14 19.90 17.69 9.25
N LYS A 15 19.78 16.36 9.41
CA LYS A 15 19.48 15.74 10.72
C LYS A 15 20.36 14.54 11.09
N ASN A 16 21.25 14.07 10.21
CA ASN A 16 22.11 12.91 10.45
C ASN A 16 21.32 11.63 10.82
N ILE A 17 20.15 11.47 10.21
CA ILE A 17 19.25 10.33 10.45
C ILE A 17 19.73 9.14 9.61
N ASP A 18 19.82 7.96 10.22
CA ASP A 18 20.15 6.72 9.52
C ASP A 18 18.99 6.22 8.63
N ARG A 19 19.33 5.42 7.60
CA ARG A 19 18.36 4.91 6.64
C ARG A 19 17.21 4.11 7.29
N PRO A 20 17.45 3.18 8.23
CA PRO A 20 16.38 2.45 8.92
C PRO A 20 15.35 3.37 9.60
N THR A 21 15.83 4.39 10.33
CA THR A 21 14.95 5.35 11.01
C THR A 21 14.08 6.11 10.01
N MET A 22 14.66 6.50 8.88
CA MET A 22 13.97 7.24 7.81
C MET A 22 12.89 6.40 7.13
N VAL A 23 13.14 5.12 6.86
CA VAL A 23 12.13 4.17 6.35
C VAL A 23 10.95 4.09 7.29
N ARG A 24 11.21 3.93 8.58
CA ARG A 24 10.16 3.78 9.59
C ARG A 24 9.27 5.02 9.67
N VAL A 25 9.88 6.21 9.60
CA VAL A 25 9.13 7.48 9.57
C VAL A 25 8.25 7.57 8.32
N LEU A 26 8.76 7.19 7.14
CA LEU A 26 7.95 7.21 5.92
C LEU A 26 6.81 6.21 5.98
N GLU A 27 7.08 4.98 6.43
CA GLU A 27 6.06 3.97 6.63
C GLU A 27 4.94 4.48 7.55
N ASP A 28 5.28 5.08 8.70
CA ASP A 28 4.31 5.68 9.62
C ASP A 28 3.48 6.80 8.97
N VAL A 29 4.12 7.64 8.14
CA VAL A 29 3.42 8.72 7.41
C VAL A 29 2.43 8.13 6.41
N PHE A 30 2.86 7.17 5.58
CA PHE A 30 1.98 6.57 4.57
C PHE A 30 0.85 5.77 5.21
N ARG A 31 1.12 4.99 6.26
CA ARG A 31 0.08 4.32 7.06
C ARG A 31 -0.94 5.31 7.62
N THR A 32 -0.49 6.48 8.10
CA THR A 32 -1.39 7.54 8.56
C THR A 32 -2.25 8.10 7.43
N LEU A 33 -1.68 8.31 6.24
CA LEU A 33 -2.43 8.78 5.06
C LEU A 33 -3.46 7.75 4.59
N ILE A 34 -3.08 6.46 4.56
CA ILE A 34 -3.96 5.34 4.24
C ILE A 34 -5.12 5.29 5.23
N LYS A 35 -4.86 5.32 6.54
CA LYS A 35 -5.90 5.40 7.58
C LYS A 35 -6.85 6.58 7.39
N LYS A 36 -6.32 7.75 7.04
CA LYS A 36 -7.16 8.94 6.79
C LYS A 36 -8.05 8.77 5.56
N LYS A 37 -7.57 8.12 4.50
CA LYS A 37 -8.30 7.96 3.24
C LYS A 37 -9.29 6.79 3.29
N TYR A 38 -8.88 5.66 3.84
CA TYR A 38 -9.62 4.39 3.79
C TYR A 38 -10.26 3.99 5.14
N GLY A 39 -9.88 4.66 6.22
CA GLY A 39 -10.38 4.41 7.59
C GLY A 39 -9.51 3.43 8.40
N THR A 40 -8.81 2.52 7.72
CA THR A 40 -7.86 1.56 8.30
C THR A 40 -6.68 1.35 7.35
N ASP A 41 -5.57 0.78 7.86
CA ASP A 41 -4.44 0.27 7.08
C ASP A 41 -4.24 -1.25 7.25
N ASP A 42 -5.19 -1.95 7.87
CA ASP A 42 -5.03 -3.37 8.27
C ASP A 42 -4.75 -4.30 7.08
N ASN A 43 -5.27 -3.96 5.90
CA ASN A 43 -5.11 -4.73 4.68
C ASN A 43 -4.23 -4.03 3.63
N PHE A 44 -3.25 -3.25 4.10
CA PHE A 44 -2.31 -2.56 3.25
C PHE A 44 -0.86 -2.95 3.57
N ASP A 45 -0.13 -3.33 2.53
CA ASP A 45 1.30 -3.52 2.56
C ASP A 45 2.01 -2.29 2.00
N VAL A 46 2.93 -1.73 2.79
CA VAL A 46 3.74 -0.58 2.39
C VAL A 46 5.19 -1.05 2.27
N ILE A 47 5.70 -1.10 1.05
CA ILE A 47 7.03 -1.59 0.73
C ILE A 47 7.91 -0.41 0.33
N VAL A 48 9.01 -0.20 1.06
CA VAL A 48 9.95 0.91 0.81
C VAL A 48 11.29 0.34 0.36
N ASN A 49 11.70 0.63 -0.87
CA ASN A 49 13.02 0.31 -1.36
C ASN A 49 14.01 1.42 -0.96
N THR A 50 14.90 1.10 -0.02
CA THR A 50 15.90 2.06 0.50
C THR A 50 17.08 2.34 -0.43
N THR A 51 17.19 1.58 -1.52
CA THR A 51 18.27 1.71 -2.49
C THR A 51 17.86 2.61 -3.64
N THR A 52 16.69 2.34 -4.22
CA THR A 52 16.14 3.12 -5.34
C THR A 52 15.32 4.31 -4.86
N GLY A 53 14.77 4.21 -3.66
CA GLY A 53 13.83 5.18 -3.11
C GLY A 53 12.38 4.94 -3.53
N ASP A 54 12.11 3.81 -4.18
CA ASP A 54 10.75 3.45 -4.61
C ASP A 54 9.87 3.09 -3.43
N LEU A 55 8.61 3.50 -3.53
CA LEU A 55 7.55 3.18 -2.58
C LEU A 55 6.45 2.46 -3.35
N GLU A 56 6.05 1.31 -2.84
CA GLU A 56 4.89 0.58 -3.33
C GLU A 56 3.88 0.42 -2.21
N ILE A 57 2.61 0.58 -2.55
CA ILE A 57 1.49 0.38 -1.64
C ILE A 57 0.57 -0.63 -2.29
N TRP A 58 0.34 -1.74 -1.61
CA TRP A 58 -0.50 -2.82 -2.06
C TRP A 58 -1.68 -2.95 -1.12
N ARG A 59 -2.88 -3.01 -1.69
CA ARG A 59 -4.10 -3.29 -0.94
C ARG A 59 -4.46 -4.76 -1.14
N VAL A 60 -4.63 -5.48 -0.05
CA VAL A 60 -4.97 -6.90 -0.06
C VAL A 60 -6.46 -7.04 0.25
N ARG A 61 -7.20 -7.78 -0.56
CA ARG A 61 -8.63 -8.05 -0.34
C ARG A 61 -8.94 -9.51 -0.57
N GLU A 62 -9.83 -10.08 0.25
CA GLU A 62 -10.35 -11.42 0.05
C GLU A 62 -11.32 -11.44 -1.13
N VAL A 63 -11.14 -12.40 -2.04
CA VAL A 63 -12.06 -12.62 -3.15
C VAL A 63 -13.30 -13.34 -2.63
N VAL A 64 -14.47 -12.73 -2.81
CA VAL A 64 -15.75 -13.31 -2.40
C VAL A 64 -16.70 -13.44 -3.60
N PRO A 65 -17.72 -14.31 -3.54
CA PRO A 65 -18.68 -14.45 -4.63
C PRO A 65 -19.37 -13.12 -4.96
N ASP A 66 -19.71 -12.93 -6.22
CA ASP A 66 -20.44 -11.73 -6.64
C ASP A 66 -21.77 -11.58 -5.87
N GLY A 67 -21.98 -10.39 -5.29
CA GLY A 67 -23.14 -10.09 -4.46
C GLY A 67 -23.00 -10.49 -2.98
N GLU A 68 -21.91 -11.13 -2.58
CA GLU A 68 -21.62 -11.50 -1.18
C GLU A 68 -20.59 -10.57 -0.50
N VAL A 69 -20.17 -9.49 -1.16
CA VAL A 69 -19.31 -8.46 -0.56
C VAL A 69 -20.04 -7.80 0.62
N THR A 70 -19.53 -8.03 1.83
CA THR A 70 -20.07 -7.44 3.07
C THR A 70 -19.22 -6.28 3.59
N ASP A 71 -17.92 -6.28 3.26
CA ASP A 71 -17.01 -5.19 3.54
C ASP A 71 -16.14 -4.87 2.32
N GLU A 72 -16.52 -3.84 1.55
CA GLU A 72 -15.75 -3.35 0.39
C GLU A 72 -14.32 -2.94 0.74
N ARG A 73 -14.00 -2.74 2.03
CA ARG A 73 -12.63 -2.43 2.46
C ARG A 73 -11.73 -3.66 2.38
N ALA A 74 -12.22 -4.81 2.84
CA ALA A 74 -11.46 -6.05 3.00
C ALA A 74 -11.79 -7.11 1.94
N GLN A 75 -12.89 -6.95 1.22
CA GLN A 75 -13.38 -7.91 0.24
C GLN A 75 -13.49 -7.29 -1.16
N VAL A 76 -13.35 -8.14 -2.17
CA VAL A 76 -13.52 -7.82 -3.58
C VAL A 76 -14.37 -8.90 -4.23
N SER A 77 -15.25 -8.52 -5.14
CA SER A 77 -16.06 -9.51 -5.84
C SER A 77 -15.19 -10.33 -6.80
N GLU A 78 -15.56 -11.58 -7.07
CA GLU A 78 -14.87 -12.45 -8.04
C GLU A 78 -14.71 -11.76 -9.40
N THR A 79 -15.79 -11.15 -9.91
CA THR A 79 -15.74 -10.38 -11.16
C THR A 79 -14.72 -9.23 -11.09
N GLU A 80 -14.67 -8.49 -9.97
CA GLU A 80 -13.70 -7.41 -9.79
C GLU A 80 -12.25 -7.92 -9.70
N ALA A 81 -12.04 -9.03 -8.99
CA ALA A 81 -10.74 -9.67 -8.84
C ALA A 81 -10.18 -10.13 -10.19
N HIS A 82 -11.02 -10.67 -11.08
CA HIS A 82 -10.61 -11.11 -12.42
C HIS A 82 -10.15 -9.98 -13.35
N PHE A 83 -10.57 -8.73 -13.11
CA PHE A 83 -10.00 -7.60 -13.86
C PHE A 83 -8.54 -7.29 -13.48
N ILE A 84 -8.12 -7.72 -12.29
CA ILE A 84 -6.76 -7.57 -11.79
C ILE A 84 -5.95 -8.81 -12.17
N ASP A 85 -6.48 -9.99 -11.87
CA ASP A 85 -5.89 -11.29 -12.20
C ASP A 85 -7.00 -12.34 -12.42
N GLU A 86 -7.13 -12.82 -13.66
CA GLU A 86 -8.11 -13.84 -14.08
C GLU A 86 -7.90 -15.20 -13.39
N GLY A 87 -6.75 -15.42 -12.76
CA GLY A 87 -6.41 -16.66 -12.06
C GLY A 87 -6.94 -16.75 -10.62
N LEU A 88 -7.53 -15.69 -10.09
CA LEU A 88 -8.01 -15.64 -8.70
C LEU A 88 -9.33 -16.42 -8.53
N GLU A 89 -9.41 -17.22 -7.49
CA GLU A 89 -10.63 -17.94 -7.10
C GLU A 89 -11.23 -17.35 -5.81
N VAL A 90 -12.51 -17.65 -5.55
CA VAL A 90 -13.15 -17.28 -4.29
C VAL A 90 -12.37 -17.87 -3.10
N GLY A 91 -12.04 -17.01 -2.14
CA GLY A 91 -11.20 -17.31 -0.97
C GLY A 91 -9.73 -16.93 -1.13
N ASP A 92 -9.29 -16.53 -2.33
CA ASP A 92 -7.94 -16.03 -2.55
C ASP A 92 -7.77 -14.60 -2.04
N GLU A 93 -6.50 -14.19 -1.90
CA GLU A 93 -6.12 -12.80 -1.65
C GLU A 93 -5.81 -12.08 -2.97
N CYS A 94 -6.61 -11.08 -3.30
CA CYS A 94 -6.38 -10.17 -4.41
C CYS A 94 -5.46 -9.02 -3.98
N TYR A 95 -4.33 -8.87 -4.67
CA TYR A 95 -3.34 -7.82 -4.44
C TYR A 95 -3.51 -6.71 -5.48
N GLU A 96 -3.94 -5.53 -5.05
CA GLU A 96 -4.15 -4.36 -5.89
C GLU A 96 -3.10 -3.29 -5.59
N GLN A 97 -2.30 -2.91 -6.59
CA GLN A 97 -1.34 -1.82 -6.43
C GLN A 97 -2.06 -0.46 -6.41
N LEU A 98 -1.74 0.37 -5.42
CA LEU A 98 -2.26 1.73 -5.31
C LEU A 98 -1.20 2.77 -5.62
N LEU A 99 -1.58 3.73 -6.45
CA LEU A 99 -0.80 4.94 -6.72
C LEU A 99 -1.37 6.07 -5.85
N ILE A 100 -0.51 6.70 -5.05
CA ILE A 100 -0.84 7.94 -4.35
C ILE A 100 -0.29 9.10 -5.19
N ASP A 101 -1.21 9.86 -5.80
CA ASP A 101 -0.90 11.09 -6.55
C ASP A 101 -0.54 12.28 -5.65
#